data_AF-T1H4E7-F1
#
_entry.id   AF-T1H4E7-F1
#
_cell.length_a   1.000
_cell.length_b   1.000
_cell.length_c   1.000
_cell.angle_alpha   90.00
_cell.angle_beta   90.00
_cell.angle_gamma   90.00
#
_symmetry.space_group_name_H-M   'P 1'
#
loop_
_entity.id
_entity.type
_entity.pdbx_description
1 polymer ?
#
loop_
_entity_poly.entity_id
_entity_poly.type
_entity_poly.pdbx_seq_one_letter_code
_entity_poly.pdbx_strand_id
1 'polypeptide(L)'
;MVELSPLQKDIMKKIIDRELSYVDFDGELKMARLNFLMIQLRKCTNHPYLLKGVEKEPFTTDYSLVENCGKLLVLHKLLERLKAEGSRVLIFSQFVIMLDILEDYLNWQEYEYCRLDGRMFKKTRESEINEFNKENSSKFVFLLSTRAGGLGINLTAAN
;
A
#
# COMPACT_ATOMS: atom_id res chain seq x y z
N MET A 1 -9.49 -14.81 -0.35
CA MET A 1 -10.04 -13.50 0.08
C MET A 1 -9.30 -13.11 1.36
N VAL A 2 -8.82 -11.87 1.49
CA VAL A 2 -8.08 -11.43 2.68
C VAL A 2 -9.06 -10.86 3.70
N GLU A 3 -8.99 -11.34 4.94
CA GLU A 3 -9.83 -10.80 6.02
C GLU A 3 -9.32 -9.45 6.51
N LEU A 4 -10.24 -8.60 6.96
CA LEU A 4 -9.93 -7.31 7.56
C LEU A 4 -9.51 -7.49 9.02
N SER A 5 -8.51 -6.73 9.46
CA SER A 5 -8.10 -6.70 10.86
C SER A 5 -9.23 -6.15 11.76
N PRO A 6 -9.22 -6.43 13.07
CA PRO A 6 -10.17 -5.84 14.01
C PRO A 6 -10.18 -4.30 13.95
N LEU A 7 -9.01 -3.68 13.83
CA LEU A 7 -8.88 -2.22 13.71
C LEU A 7 -9.52 -1.69 12.41
N GLN A 8 -9.28 -2.37 11.27
CA GLN A 8 -9.90 -1.99 10.00
C GLN A 8 -11.43 -2.07 10.08
N LYS A 9 -11.97 -3.11 10.71
CA LYS A 9 -13.43 -3.27 10.89
C LYS A 9 -14.02 -2.15 11.76
N ASP A 10 -13.39 -1.85 12.90
CA ASP A 10 -13.82 -0.77 13.81
C ASP A 10 -13.80 0.61 13.11
N ILE A 11 -12.71 0.93 12.43
CA ILE A 11 -12.58 2.22 11.73
C ILE A 11 -13.58 2.31 10.56
N MET A 12 -13.76 1.25 9.77
CA MET A 12 -14.77 1.26 8.69
C MET A 12 -16.17 1.51 9.23
N LYS A 13 -16.53 0.86 10.33
CA LYS A 13 -17.82 1.10 10.99
C LYS A 13 -17.97 2.57 11.41
N LYS A 14 -16.96 3.13 12.08
CA LYS A 14 -16.96 4.55 12.49
C LYS A 14 -17.07 5.52 11.31
N ILE A 15 -16.42 5.24 10.18
CA ILE A 15 -16.51 6.07 8.97
C ILE A 15 -17.93 6.00 8.40
N ILE A 16 -18.51 4.81 8.28
CA ILE A 16 -19.85 4.61 7.75
C ILE A 16 -20.89 5.29 8.65
N ASP A 17 -20.84 5.04 9.95
CA ASP A 17 -21.77 5.62 10.93
C ASP A 17 -21.73 7.16 10.89
N ARG A 18 -20.53 7.73 10.78
CA ARG A 18 -20.35 9.18 10.64
C ARG A 18 -20.95 9.72 9.35
N GLU A 19 -20.78 9.07 8.22
CA GLU A 19 -21.33 9.58 6.96
C GLU A 19 -22.85 9.37 6.87
N LEU A 20 -23.38 8.29 7.47
CA LEU A 20 -24.82 8.03 7.56
C LEU A 20 -25.55 9.05 8.43
N SER A 21 -24.89 9.69 9.40
CA SER A 21 -25.52 10.76 10.19
C SER A 21 -25.86 12.03 9.39
N TYR A 22 -25.37 12.12 8.15
CA TYR A 22 -25.63 13.26 7.26
C TYR A 22 -26.56 12.90 6.09
N VAL A 23 -27.29 11.79 6.21
CA VAL A 23 -28.38 11.45 5.29
C VAL A 23 -29.48 12.49 5.46
N ASP A 24 -29.85 13.16 4.37
CA ASP A 24 -30.92 14.17 4.38
C ASP A 24 -32.29 13.50 4.61
N PHE A 25 -33.33 14.29 4.90
CA PHE A 25 -34.68 13.78 5.22
C PHE A 25 -35.29 12.86 4.14
N ASP A 26 -34.87 13.01 2.88
CA ASP A 26 -35.31 12.18 1.75
C ASP A 26 -34.55 10.85 1.63
N GLY A 27 -33.63 10.55 2.56
CA GLY A 27 -32.81 9.34 2.53
C GLY A 27 -31.64 9.41 1.54
N GLU A 28 -31.41 10.56 0.89
CA GLU A 28 -30.36 10.73 -0.10
C GLU A 28 -29.05 11.22 0.51
N LEU A 29 -27.97 10.50 0.19
CA LEU A 29 -26.60 10.93 0.45
C LEU A 29 -26.09 11.65 -0.81
N LYS A 30 -25.71 12.92 -0.68
CA LYS A 30 -25.13 13.69 -1.77
C LYS A 30 -23.96 12.95 -2.42
N MET A 31 -23.90 12.92 -3.75
CA MET A 31 -22.86 12.20 -4.52
C MET A 31 -21.43 12.54 -4.08
N ALA A 32 -21.17 13.79 -3.69
CA ALA A 32 -19.87 14.20 -3.15
C ALA A 32 -19.48 13.44 -1.87
N ARG A 33 -20.43 13.19 -0.97
CA ARG A 33 -20.22 12.43 0.28
C ARG A 33 -20.05 10.95 0.01
N LEU A 34 -20.83 10.37 -0.91
CA LEU A 34 -20.62 8.98 -1.33
C LEU A 34 -19.22 8.79 -1.91
N ASN A 35 -18.76 9.71 -2.76
CA ASN A 35 -17.40 9.69 -3.29
C ASN A 35 -16.35 9.81 -2.18
N PHE A 36 -16.56 10.69 -1.20
CA PHE A 36 -15.70 10.81 -0.03
C PHE A 36 -15.64 9.51 0.78
N LEU A 37 -16.80 8.94 1.14
CA LEU A 37 -16.94 7.67 1.85
C LEU A 37 -16.18 6.55 1.11
N MET A 38 -16.42 6.41 -0.19
CA MET A 38 -15.74 5.42 -1.03
C MET A 38 -14.22 5.57 -1.00
N ILE A 39 -13.69 6.80 -1.02
CA ILE A 39 -12.25 7.04 -0.89
C ILE A 39 -11.74 6.63 0.49
N GLN A 40 -12.44 6.96 1.58
CA GLN A 40 -12.02 6.59 2.94
C GLN A 40 -12.06 5.08 3.16
N LEU A 41 -13.09 4.38 2.66
CA LEU A 41 -13.18 2.93 2.74
C LEU A 41 -12.06 2.25 1.93
N ARG A 42 -11.75 2.76 0.73
CA ARG A 42 -10.60 2.29 -0.07
C ARG A 42 -9.27 2.50 0.63
N LYS A 43 -9.10 3.60 1.37
CA LYS A 43 -7.90 3.82 2.20
C LYS A 43 -7.84 2.82 3.35
N CYS A 44 -8.91 2.69 4.13
CA CYS A 44 -8.95 1.78 5.28
C CYS A 44 -8.65 0.32 4.88
N THR A 45 -9.21 -0.14 3.76
CA THR A 45 -8.96 -1.49 3.23
C THR A 45 -7.54 -1.69 2.70
N ASN A 46 -6.79 -0.62 2.36
CA ASN A 46 -5.39 -0.71 2.01
C ASN A 46 -4.49 -0.71 3.24
N HIS A 47 -4.67 0.29 4.11
CA HIS A 47 -4.04 0.33 5.43
C HIS A 47 -4.78 1.36 6.32
N PRO A 48 -5.07 1.05 7.60
CA PRO A 48 -5.74 2.00 8.49
C PRO A 48 -4.95 3.30 8.70
N TYR A 49 -3.62 3.26 8.69
CA TYR A 49 -2.77 4.46 8.87
C TYR A 49 -2.81 5.44 7.68
N LEU A 50 -3.44 5.07 6.55
CA LEU A 50 -3.75 6.03 5.48
C LEU A 50 -4.81 7.07 5.88
N LEU A 51 -5.49 6.84 7.01
CA LEU A 51 -6.48 7.72 7.59
C LEU A 51 -5.82 8.59 8.67
N LYS A 52 -6.06 9.90 8.59
CA LYS A 52 -5.47 10.86 9.51
C LYS A 52 -5.91 10.58 10.96
N GLY A 53 -4.94 10.57 11.88
CA GLY A 53 -5.17 10.42 13.32
C GLY A 53 -5.46 8.98 13.79
N VAL A 54 -5.31 7.98 12.91
CA VAL A 54 -5.41 6.57 13.31
C VAL A 54 -4.10 6.07 13.90
N GLU A 55 -2.98 6.37 13.23
CA GLU A 55 -1.65 6.09 13.74
C GLU A 55 -1.34 7.03 14.91
N LYS A 56 -0.83 6.47 16.00
CA LYS A 56 -0.56 7.19 17.24
C LYS A 56 0.94 7.47 17.38
N GLU A 57 1.26 8.65 17.87
CA GLU A 57 2.64 9.01 18.24
C GLU A 57 3.11 8.20 19.46
N PRO A 58 4.37 7.73 19.50
CA PRO A 58 5.42 7.93 18.49
C PRO A 58 5.26 7.02 17.26
N PHE A 59 5.45 7.58 16.07
CA PHE A 59 5.52 6.80 14.83
C PHE A 59 6.73 5.87 14.84
N THR A 60 6.50 4.61 15.19
CA THR A 60 7.53 3.57 15.20
C THR A 60 7.08 2.43 14.31
N THR A 61 7.99 2.01 13.42
CA THR A 61 7.72 0.87 12.55
C THR A 61 8.01 -0.41 13.32
N ASP A 62 6.94 -1.06 13.77
CA ASP A 62 6.99 -2.32 14.48
C ASP A 62 6.00 -3.33 13.89
N TYR A 63 5.84 -4.47 14.57
CA TYR A 63 4.88 -5.51 14.15
C TYR A 63 3.43 -5.00 14.10
N SER A 64 3.12 -3.90 14.81
CA SER A 64 1.78 -3.32 14.78
C SER A 64 1.38 -2.81 13.40
N LEU A 65 2.34 -2.41 12.57
CA LEU A 65 2.09 -2.03 11.18
C LEU A 65 1.47 -3.21 10.40
N VAL A 66 2.01 -4.42 10.62
CA VAL A 66 1.57 -5.64 9.94
C VAL A 66 0.25 -6.15 10.52
N GLU A 67 0.14 -6.25 11.85
CA GLU A 67 -1.03 -6.85 12.50
C GLU A 67 -2.31 -6.04 12.28
N ASN A 68 -2.18 -4.72 12.15
CA ASN A 68 -3.31 -3.82 11.99
C ASN A 68 -3.87 -3.79 10.56
N CYS A 69 -3.23 -4.45 9.59
CA CYS A 69 -3.72 -4.53 8.23
C CYS A 69 -3.71 -5.97 7.70
N GLY A 70 -4.89 -6.51 7.40
CA GLY A 70 -4.99 -7.89 6.89
C GLY A 70 -4.24 -8.13 5.58
N LYS A 71 -4.19 -7.14 4.68
CA LYS A 71 -3.40 -7.24 3.44
C LYS A 71 -1.91 -7.28 3.73
N LEU A 72 -1.43 -6.46 4.65
CA LEU A 72 -0.02 -6.42 4.99
C LEU A 72 0.41 -7.67 5.75
N LEU A 73 -0.46 -8.23 6.61
CA LEU A 73 -0.24 -9.51 7.27
C LEU A 73 -0.06 -10.67 6.28
N VAL A 74 -0.89 -10.73 5.23
CA VAL A 74 -0.75 -11.74 4.17
C VAL A 74 0.50 -11.47 3.34
N LEU A 75 0.74 -10.21 2.98
CA LEU A 75 1.94 -9.81 2.24
C LEU A 75 3.22 -10.18 2.99
N HIS A 76 3.25 -9.99 4.31
CA HIS A 76 4.40 -10.31 5.16
C HIS A 76 4.79 -11.79 5.04
N LYS A 77 3.84 -12.69 5.27
CA LYS A 77 4.06 -14.14 5.13
C LYS A 77 4.43 -14.54 3.69
N LEU A 78 3.85 -13.87 2.71
CA LEU A 78 4.13 -14.14 1.30
C LEU A 78 5.55 -13.70 0.92
N LEU A 79 6.00 -12.54 1.37
CA LEU A 79 7.34 -12.03 1.08
C LEU A 79 8.43 -12.86 1.76
N GLU A 80 8.22 -13.31 3.01
CA GLU A 80 9.15 -14.23 3.67
C GLU A 80 9.36 -15.50 2.84
N ARG A 81 8.26 -16.10 2.37
CA ARG A 81 8.30 -17.30 1.53
C ARG A 81 8.99 -17.02 0.19
N LEU A 82 8.60 -15.97 -0.52
CA LEU A 82 9.16 -15.64 -1.84
C LEU A 82 10.65 -15.29 -1.75
N LYS A 83 11.09 -14.68 -0.63
CA LYS A 83 12.50 -14.42 -0.39
C LYS A 83 13.28 -15.71 -0.18
N ALA A 84 12.74 -16.66 0.57
CA ALA A 84 13.36 -17.96 0.79
C ALA A 84 13.46 -18.79 -0.52
N GLU A 85 12.50 -18.62 -1.42
CA GLU A 85 12.50 -19.24 -2.75
C GLU A 85 13.45 -18.53 -3.75
N GLY A 86 13.99 -17.36 -3.40
CA GLY A 86 14.87 -16.57 -4.27
C GLY A 86 14.14 -15.79 -5.38
N SER A 87 12.81 -15.65 -5.26
CA SER A 87 11.99 -14.88 -6.22
C SER A 87 12.17 -13.37 -6.05
N ARG A 88 11.78 -12.59 -7.05
CA ARG A 88 11.74 -11.11 -7.01
C ARG A 88 10.33 -10.62 -7.26
N VAL A 89 9.88 -9.63 -6.51
CA VAL A 89 8.45 -9.29 -6.38
C VAL A 89 8.16 -7.89 -6.90
N LEU A 90 7.08 -7.74 -7.68
CA LEU A 90 6.52 -6.44 -8.04
C LEU A 90 5.27 -6.16 -7.22
N ILE A 91 5.21 -5.00 -6.56
CA ILE A 91 4.04 -4.58 -5.78
C ILE A 91 3.46 -3.32 -6.39
N PHE A 92 2.22 -3.40 -6.85
CA PHE A 92 1.51 -2.29 -7.46
C PHE A 92 0.50 -1.66 -6.48
N SER A 93 0.46 -0.33 -6.43
CA SER A 93 -0.56 0.41 -5.70
C SER A 93 -1.13 1.57 -6.52
N GLN A 94 -2.44 1.80 -6.37
CA GLN A 94 -3.10 3.00 -6.88
C GLN A 94 -2.84 4.24 -6.00
N PHE A 95 -2.49 4.02 -4.74
CA PHE A 95 -2.24 5.09 -3.77
C PHE A 95 -0.73 5.19 -3.53
N VAL A 96 -0.12 6.30 -3.97
CA VAL A 96 1.32 6.56 -3.76
C VAL A 96 1.68 6.54 -2.27
N ILE A 97 0.80 7.08 -1.42
CA ILE A 97 0.98 7.06 0.04
C ILE A 97 1.00 5.64 0.64
N MET A 98 0.42 4.65 -0.04
CA MET A 98 0.55 3.26 0.38
C MET A 98 1.94 2.70 0.06
N LEU A 99 2.61 3.24 -0.97
CA LEU A 99 4.01 2.87 -1.24
C LEU A 99 4.91 3.39 -0.12
N ASP A 100 4.65 4.58 0.42
CA ASP A 100 5.38 5.12 1.59
C ASP A 100 5.28 4.14 2.78
N ILE A 101 4.07 3.66 3.12
CA ILE A 101 3.87 2.63 4.17
C ILE A 101 4.64 1.33 3.87
N LEU A 102 4.68 0.92 2.61
CA LEU A 102 5.41 -0.28 2.20
C LEU A 102 6.92 -0.08 2.30
N GLU A 103 7.44 1.13 2.05
CA GLU A 103 8.86 1.44 2.27
C GLU A 103 9.23 1.30 3.73
N ASP A 104 8.43 1.84 4.65
CA ASP A 104 8.67 1.70 6.09
C ASP A 104 8.70 0.22 6.49
N TYR A 105 7.72 -0.56 6.02
CA TYR A 105 7.66 -2.00 6.24
C TYR A 105 8.91 -2.73 5.69
N LEU A 106 9.32 -2.45 4.45
CA LEU A 106 10.46 -3.10 3.82
C LEU A 106 11.78 -2.73 4.49
N ASN A 107 11.93 -1.47 4.92
CA ASN A 107 13.08 -1.02 5.70
C ASN A 107 13.16 -1.74 7.06
N TRP A 108 12.03 -1.87 7.75
CA TRP A 108 11.96 -2.61 9.03
C TRP A 108 12.27 -4.10 8.86
N GLN A 109 11.90 -4.70 7.73
CA GLN A 109 12.23 -6.10 7.39
C GLN A 109 13.61 -6.26 6.73
N GLU A 110 14.37 -5.17 6.57
CA GLU A 110 15.67 -5.15 5.89
C GLU A 110 15.63 -5.71 4.45
N TYR A 111 14.51 -5.52 3.76
CA TYR A 111 14.35 -5.91 2.37
C TYR A 111 14.77 -4.78 1.44
N GLU A 112 15.78 -5.03 0.62
CA GLU A 112 16.17 -4.08 -0.42
C GLU A 112 15.12 -3.97 -1.52
N TYR A 113 14.78 -2.74 -1.89
CA TYR A 113 13.75 -2.46 -2.87
C TYR A 113 14.10 -1.31 -3.82
N CYS A 114 13.35 -1.24 -4.91
CA CYS A 114 13.29 -0.12 -5.84
C CYS A 114 11.89 0.51 -5.80
N ARG A 115 11.78 1.79 -6.19
CA ARG A 115 10.50 2.50 -6.24
C ARG A 115 10.32 3.24 -7.56
N LEU A 116 9.11 3.20 -8.11
CA LEU A 116 8.71 3.92 -9.30
C LEU A 116 7.29 4.45 -9.16
N ASP A 117 7.19 5.75 -8.98
CA ASP A 117 5.92 6.48 -9.04
C ASP A 117 5.98 7.68 -9.99
N GLY A 118 4.82 8.26 -10.29
CA GLY A 118 4.68 9.33 -11.28
C GLY A 118 5.30 10.67 -10.88
N ARG A 119 5.87 10.81 -9.69
CA ARG A 119 6.54 12.04 -9.22
C ARG A 119 8.04 12.02 -9.50
N MET A 120 8.61 10.87 -9.84
CA MET A 120 10.05 10.71 -10.02
C MET A 120 10.52 11.30 -11.35
N PHE A 121 11.73 11.87 -11.34
CA PHE A 121 12.39 12.34 -12.56
C PHE A 121 12.75 11.17 -13.48
N LYS A 122 12.72 11.41 -14.80
CA LYS A 122 12.99 10.37 -15.82
C LYS A 122 14.32 9.64 -15.61
N LYS A 123 15.40 10.37 -15.28
CA LYS A 123 16.72 9.78 -15.04
C LYS A 123 16.73 8.84 -13.82
N THR A 124 16.04 9.21 -12.74
CA THR A 124 15.92 8.36 -11.55
C THR A 124 15.13 7.10 -11.88
N ARG A 125 14.04 7.23 -12.64
CA ARG A 125 13.23 6.08 -13.09
C ARG A 125 14.06 5.05 -13.85
N GLU A 126 14.89 5.49 -14.81
CA GLU A 126 15.75 4.58 -15.58
C GLU A 126 16.79 3.89 -14.68
N SER A 127 17.35 4.61 -13.70
CA SER A 127 18.28 4.05 -12.74
C SER A 127 17.65 2.93 -11.90
N GLU A 128 16.45 3.14 -11.37
CA GLU A 128 15.72 2.14 -10.55
C GLU A 128 15.38 0.88 -11.38
N ILE A 129 14.91 1.07 -12.62
CA ILE A 129 14.61 -0.03 -13.54
C ILE A 129 15.87 -0.85 -13.84
N ASN A 130 16.97 -0.18 -14.16
CA ASN A 130 18.23 -0.83 -14.47
C ASN A 130 18.78 -1.56 -13.24
N GLU A 131 18.69 -0.97 -12.05
CA GLU A 131 19.16 -1.59 -10.81
C GLU A 131 18.41 -2.89 -10.53
N PHE A 132 17.08 -2.89 -10.65
CA PHE A 132 16.29 -4.09 -10.42
C PHE A 132 16.54 -5.19 -11.48
N ASN A 133 16.75 -4.81 -12.74
CA ASN A 133 16.99 -5.76 -13.84
C ASN A 133 18.40 -6.37 -13.88
N LYS A 134 19.37 -5.85 -13.11
CA LYS A 134 20.71 -6.44 -13.03
C LYS A 134 20.63 -7.90 -12.58
N GLU A 135 21.45 -8.75 -13.20
CA GLU A 135 21.48 -10.21 -12.92
C GLU A 135 21.77 -10.51 -11.44
N ASN A 136 22.69 -9.76 -10.83
CA ASN A 136 23.06 -9.91 -9.42
C ASN A 136 22.54 -8.75 -8.56
N SER A 137 21.37 -8.20 -8.90
CA SER A 137 20.75 -7.15 -8.10
C SER A 137 20.40 -7.68 -6.70
N SER A 138 20.74 -6.92 -5.66
CA SER A 138 20.28 -7.17 -4.30
C SER A 138 18.78 -6.83 -4.11
N LYS A 139 18.19 -6.10 -5.06
CA LYS A 139 16.82 -5.61 -5.00
C LYS A 139 15.83 -6.76 -5.11
N PHE A 140 15.10 -6.98 -4.02
CA PHE A 140 14.10 -8.04 -3.88
C PHE A 140 12.71 -7.58 -4.32
N VAL A 141 12.33 -6.35 -3.96
CA VAL A 141 10.99 -5.80 -4.22
C VAL A 141 11.06 -4.59 -5.14
N PHE A 142 10.11 -4.45 -6.06
CA PHE A 142 9.87 -3.22 -6.80
C PHE A 142 8.49 -2.65 -6.46
N LEU A 143 8.45 -1.49 -5.81
CA LEU A 143 7.25 -0.73 -5.51
C LEU A 143 6.85 0.15 -6.71
N LEU A 144 5.62 -0.03 -7.20
CA LEU A 144 5.13 0.62 -8.41
C LEU A 144 3.79 1.30 -8.17
N SER A 145 3.67 2.56 -8.60
CA SER A 145 2.33 3.13 -8.76
C SER A 145 1.70 2.57 -10.03
N THR A 146 0.43 2.16 -10.01
CA THR A 146 -0.21 1.53 -11.19
C THR A 146 -0.16 2.43 -12.42
N ARG A 147 -0.27 3.75 -12.23
CA ARG A 147 -0.15 4.73 -13.31
C ARG A 147 1.23 4.70 -13.97
N ALA A 148 2.29 4.53 -13.19
CA ALA A 148 3.64 4.55 -13.71
C ALA A 148 4.08 3.18 -14.25
N GLY A 149 3.52 2.08 -13.72
CA GLY A 149 3.68 0.73 -14.27
C GLY A 149 3.01 0.52 -15.64
N GLY A 150 1.88 1.20 -15.89
CA GLY A 150 1.14 1.09 -17.17
C GLY A 150 1.81 1.75 -18.39
N LEU A 151 3.00 2.33 -18.23
CA LEU A 151 3.70 3.09 -19.28
C LEU A 151 4.68 2.24 -20.12
N GLY A 152 4.51 0.91 -20.15
CA GLY A 152 5.36 0.01 -20.95
C GLY A 152 6.78 -0.16 -20.41
N ILE A 153 6.95 -0.23 -19.09
CA ILE A 153 8.24 -0.57 -18.48
C ILE A 153 8.54 -2.06 -18.65
N ASN A 154 9.80 -2.39 -18.94
CA ASN A 154 10.26 -3.77 -19.04
C ASN A 154 10.98 -4.18 -17.74
N LEU A 155 10.32 -4.99 -16.92
CA LEU A 155 10.84 -5.53 -15.67
C LEU A 155 10.92 -7.06 -15.80
N THR A 156 11.93 -7.56 -16.50
CA THR A 156 12.12 -9.00 -16.77
C THR A 156 12.69 -9.76 -15.58
N ALA A 157 13.13 -9.03 -14.56
CA ALA A 157 13.77 -9.59 -13.38
C ALA A 157 12.81 -10.26 -12.38
N ALA A 158 11.54 -9.87 -12.36
CA ALA A 158 10.55 -10.41 -11.43
C ALA A 158 9.91 -11.70 -11.95
N ASN A 159 9.66 -12.64 -11.05
CA ASN A 159 9.14 -13.99 -11.34
C ASN A 159 7.96 -14.32 -10.43
#